data_AF-A0A933KPK9-F1
#
_entry.id   AF-A0A933KPK9-F1
#
_cell.length_a   1.000
_cell.length_b   1.000
_cell.length_c   1.000
_cell.angle_alpha   90.00
_cell.angle_beta   90.00
_cell.angle_gamma   90.00
#
_symmetry.space_group_name_H-M   'P 1'
#
loop_
_entity.id
_entity.type
_entity.pdbx_description
1 polymer ?
#
loop_
_entity_poly.entity_id
_entity_poly.type
_entity_poly.pdbx_seq_one_letter_code
_entity_poly.pdbx_strand_id
1 'polypeptide(L)' 'MLARSGTADVVDAHVVLCAQRTRSSVVTSDDGDLARLDPTLPTVRI' A
#
# COMPACT_ATOMS: atom_id res chain seq x y z
N MET A 1 -8.23 14.91 3.32
CA MET A 1 -8.27 14.34 1.96
C MET A 1 -7.05 14.79 1.17
N LEU A 2 -5.92 14.10 1.35
CA LEU A 2 -4.68 14.31 0.57
C LEU A 2 -4.65 13.50 -0.73
N ALA A 3 -5.62 12.61 -0.94
CA ALA A 3 -5.75 11.73 -2.11
C ALA A 3 -5.81 12.48 -3.46
N ARG A 4 -6.29 13.73 -3.49
CA ARG A 4 -6.39 14.51 -4.75
C ARG A 4 -5.06 15.12 -5.23
N SER A 5 -3.99 15.02 -4.44
CA SER A 5 -2.68 15.61 -4.76
C SER A 5 -1.81 14.69 -5.65
N GLY A 6 -2.20 13.43 -5.90
CA GLY A 6 -1.35 12.42 -6.54
C GLY A 6 -0.16 11.95 -5.70
N THR A 7 0.09 12.62 -4.56
CA THR A 7 1.15 12.28 -3.61
C THR A 7 0.81 11.04 -2.78
N ALA A 8 -0.48 10.76 -2.55
CA ALA A 8 -0.93 9.55 -1.87
C ALA A 8 -0.53 8.29 -2.65
N ASP A 9 -0.81 8.25 -3.95
CA ASP A 9 -0.44 7.13 -4.83
C ASP A 9 1.08 6.83 -4.81
N VAL A 10 1.92 7.87 -4.74
CA VAL A 10 3.38 7.71 -4.65
C VAL A 10 3.80 7.13 -3.30
N VAL A 11 3.16 7.55 -2.21
CA VAL A 11 3.40 6.98 -0.88
C VAL A 11 2.97 5.51 -0.85
N ASP A 12 1.80 5.18 -1.38
CA ASP A 12 1.29 3.81 -1.43
C ASP A 12 2.19 2.91 -2.27
N ALA A 13 2.67 3.39 -3.42
CA ALA A 13 3.67 2.68 -4.23
C ALA A 13 4.98 2.44 -3.47
N HIS A 14 5.41 3.40 -2.64
CA HIS A 14 6.60 3.24 -1.80
C HIS A 14 6.39 2.20 -0.70
N VAL A 15 5.20 2.17 -0.10
CA VAL A 15 4.81 1.14 0.89
C VAL A 15 4.87 -0.24 0.26
N VAL A 16 4.29 -0.44 -0.92
CA VAL A 16 4.34 -1.72 -1.67
C VAL A 16 5.80 -2.12 -1.94
N LEU A 17 6.62 -1.22 -2.46
CA LEU A 17 8.02 -1.50 -2.78
C LEU A 17 8.83 -1.89 -1.53
N CYS A 18 8.63 -1.19 -0.43
CA CYS A 18 9.27 -1.49 0.85
C CYS A 18 8.84 -2.86 1.38
N ALA A 19 7.55 -3.17 1.33
CA ALA A 19 7.01 -4.45 1.78
C ALA A 19 7.56 -5.62 0.94
N GLN A 20 7.62 -5.49 -0.39
CA GLN A 20 8.21 -6.50 -1.28
C GLN A 20 9.71 -6.72 -0.99
N ARG A 21 10.48 -5.64 -0.86
CA ARG A 21 11.93 -5.72 -0.61
C ARG A 21 12.27 -6.34 0.74
N THR A 22 11.42 -6.11 1.72
CA THR A 22 11.61 -6.63 3.09
C THR A 22 10.88 -7.94 3.34
N ARG A 23 10.03 -8.38 2.41
CA ARG A 23 9.13 -9.54 2.57
C ARG A 23 8.21 -9.40 3.79
N SER A 24 7.70 -8.19 4.01
CA SER A 24 6.83 -7.87 5.15
C SER A 24 5.36 -7.77 4.74
N SER A 25 4.46 -8.01 5.70
CA SER A 25 3.03 -7.68 5.54
C SER A 25 2.74 -6.21 5.85
N VAL A 26 1.72 -5.63 5.22
CA VAL A 26 1.27 -4.26 5.47
C VAL A 26 0.03 -4.26 6.35
N VAL A 27 0.08 -3.54 7.47
CA VAL A 27 -1.09 -3.32 8.34
C VAL A 27 -1.80 -2.05 7.90
N THR A 28 -3.08 -2.14 7.57
CA THR A 28 -3.86 -0.99 7.06
C THR A 28 -5.34 -1.12 7.40
N SER A 29 -6.04 -0.01 7.61
CA SER A 29 -7.51 -0.02 7.74
C SER A 29 -8.22 -0.19 6.38
N ASP A 30 -7.53 0.17 5.29
CA ASP A 30 -8.00 0.06 3.90
C ASP A 30 -6.89 -0.51 3.00
N ASP A 31 -7.16 -1.65 2.39
CA ASP A 31 -6.26 -2.36 1.49
C ASP A 31 -6.59 -2.14 0.00
N GLY A 32 -7.66 -1.40 -0.31
CA GLY A 32 -8.13 -1.22 -1.69
C GLY A 32 -7.09 -0.61 -2.62
N ASP A 33 -6.44 0.46 -2.21
CA ASP A 33 -5.42 1.13 -3.03
C ASP A 33 -4.12 0.32 -3.15
N LEU A 34 -3.75 -0.42 -2.09
CA LEU A 34 -2.60 -1.32 -2.13
C LEU A 34 -2.84 -2.50 -3.07
N ALA A 35 -4.04 -3.09 -3.05
CA ALA A 35 -4.41 -4.19 -3.93
C ALA A 35 -4.46 -3.79 -5.42
N ARG A 36 -4.71 -2.51 -5.71
CA ARG A 36 -4.64 -1.98 -7.08
C ARG A 36 -3.21 -1.88 -7.60
N LEU A 37 -2.24 -1.68 -6.71
CA LEU A 37 -0.82 -1.61 -7.05
C LEU A 37 -0.18 -2.99 -7.12
N ASP A 38 -0.48 -3.85 -6.13
CA ASP A 38 -0.02 -5.23 -6.07
C ASP A 38 -1.09 -6.13 -5.41
N PRO A 39 -1.85 -6.92 -6.20
CA PRO A 39 -2.88 -7.80 -5.67
C PRO A 39 -2.32 -9.01 -4.91
N THR A 40 -1.00 -9.23 -4.93
CA THR A 40 -0.33 -10.33 -4.21
C THR A 40 0.30 -9.88 -2.89
N LEU A 41 0.25 -8.58 -2.59
CA LEU A 41 0.84 -8.01 -1.39
C LEU A 41 0.13 -8.55 -0.13
N PRO A 42 0.84 -9.16 0.83
CA PRO A 42 0.23 -9.62 2.07
C PRO A 42 -0.22 -8.43 2.94
N THR A 43 -1.53 -8.33 3.20
CA THR A 43 -2.12 -7.28 4.05
C THR A 43 -2.75 -7.86 5.32
N VAL A 44 -2.77 -7.06 6.38
CA VAL A 44 -3.49 -7.32 7.63
C VAL A 44 -4.40 -6.14 7.91
N ARG A 45 -5.71 -6.39 8.05
CA ARG A 45 -6.68 -5.33 8.34
C ARG A 45 -6.83 -5.09 9.83
N ILE A 46 -6.95 -3.82 10.21
CA ILE A 46 -7.27 -3.35 11.56
C ILE A 46 -8.59 -2.60 11.60
#